data_AF-A0A929G7R2-F1
#
_entry.id   AF-A0A929G7R2-F1
#
_cell.length_a   1.000
_cell.length_b   1.000
_cell.length_c   1.000
_cell.angle_alpha   90.00
_cell.angle_beta   90.00
_cell.angle_gamma   90.00
#
_symmetry.space_group_name_H-M   'P 1'
#
loop_
_entity.id
_entity.type
_entity.pdbx_description
1 polymer ?
#
loop_
_entity_poly.entity_id
_entity_poly.type
_entity_poly.pdbx_seq_one_letter_code
_entity_poly.pdbx_strand_id
1 'polypeptide(L)'
;MKLQRYTHNPILKPDTARKWESGAVFNCGATVGADGSIYLLYRAVPQGYTKKPDGSGYENYVSSIGCAVSEDGRHFTRLAHPVIEPLEEYERFGCEDPRVTRLEIDGEVLYLITYTALSAPAFSGAGNRVALASTEDLRTFHKHGVVIPDLEDKDAVIFPELVGGRIAMLHRVAPNIQIVYFDSLEQLINPD
;
A
#
# COMPACT_ATOMS: atom_id res chain seq x y z
N MET A 1 11.01 6.53 -24.53
CA MET A 1 10.38 7.63 -23.76
C MET A 1 11.44 8.38 -22.96
N LYS A 2 11.49 9.71 -23.02
CA LYS A 2 12.41 10.53 -22.20
C LYS A 2 11.61 11.15 -21.05
N LEU A 3 11.85 10.68 -19.83
CA LEU A 3 11.23 11.20 -18.62
C LEU A 3 11.93 12.48 -18.14
N GLN A 4 11.16 13.52 -17.84
CA GLN A 4 11.66 14.73 -17.19
C GLN A 4 11.49 14.59 -15.67
N ARG A 5 12.60 14.64 -14.93
CA ARG A 5 12.56 14.65 -13.47
C ARG A 5 12.19 16.03 -12.97
N TYR A 6 11.40 16.09 -11.90
CA TYR A 6 11.17 17.33 -11.17
C TYR A 6 12.47 17.82 -10.54
N THR A 7 12.78 19.10 -10.71
CA THR A 7 14.05 19.72 -10.30
C THR A 7 14.23 19.80 -8.79
N HIS A 8 13.13 19.79 -8.03
CA HIS A 8 13.15 19.85 -6.56
C HIS A 8 12.91 18.48 -5.91
N ASN A 9 13.11 17.39 -6.65
CA ASN A 9 13.08 16.07 -6.03
C ASN A 9 14.09 15.95 -4.87
N PRO A 10 13.77 15.18 -3.82
CA PRO A 10 12.56 14.37 -3.66
C PRO A 10 11.34 15.16 -3.11
N ILE A 11 10.13 14.80 -3.56
CA ILE A 11 8.84 15.38 -3.13
C ILE A 11 8.40 14.96 -1.72
N LEU A 12 8.95 13.86 -1.19
CA LEU A 12 8.78 13.42 0.19
C LEU A 12 10.15 13.01 0.77
N LYS A 13 10.36 13.31 2.05
CA LYS A 13 11.55 12.95 2.83
C LYS A 13 11.12 12.51 4.24
N PRO A 14 11.87 11.64 4.92
CA PRO A 14 11.56 11.29 6.32
C PRO A 14 11.44 12.55 7.19
N ASP A 15 10.49 12.56 8.12
CA ASP A 15 10.35 13.62 9.12
C ASP A 15 10.82 13.09 10.47
N THR A 16 11.98 13.57 10.92
CA THR A 16 12.60 13.15 12.18
C THR A 16 11.77 13.52 13.41
N ALA A 17 10.84 14.49 13.31
CA ALA A 17 9.94 14.85 14.39
C ALA A 17 8.79 13.84 14.56
N ARG A 18 8.52 13.01 13.54
CA ARG A 18 7.42 12.04 13.53
C ARG A 18 7.97 10.62 13.59
N LYS A 19 7.93 10.03 14.79
CA LYS A 19 8.59 8.75 15.10
C LYS A 19 8.35 7.66 14.04
N TRP A 20 7.10 7.46 13.60
CA TRP A 20 6.70 6.38 12.69
C TRP A 20 7.22 6.52 11.24
N GLU A 21 7.56 7.73 10.81
CA GLU A 21 8.08 8.03 9.46
C GLU A 21 9.50 8.64 9.47
N SER A 22 10.17 8.55 10.61
CA SER A 22 11.45 9.23 10.85
C SER A 22 12.64 8.64 10.10
N GLY A 23 12.57 7.36 9.70
CA GLY A 23 13.68 6.62 9.10
C GLY A 23 13.66 6.67 7.58
N ALA A 24 12.54 6.27 6.98
CA ALA A 24 12.36 6.21 5.53
C ALA A 24 10.91 6.48 5.12
N VAL A 25 10.70 7.14 3.97
CA VAL A 25 9.40 7.27 3.30
C VAL A 25 9.57 7.04 1.80
N PHE A 26 8.82 6.11 1.21
CA PHE A 26 9.01 5.67 -0.18
C PHE A 26 7.85 4.80 -0.69
N ASN A 27 7.99 4.22 -1.90
CA ASN A 27 7.05 3.27 -2.53
C ASN A 27 5.58 3.69 -2.45
N CYS A 28 5.27 4.88 -2.97
CA CYS A 28 3.93 5.43 -2.87
C CYS A 28 2.96 4.78 -3.86
N GLY A 29 1.76 4.43 -3.40
CA GLY A 29 0.57 4.41 -4.25
C GLY A 29 0.10 5.84 -4.48
N ALA A 30 -0.45 6.13 -5.67
CA ALA A 30 -0.91 7.46 -6.03
C ALA A 30 -2.31 7.41 -6.64
N THR A 31 -3.19 8.32 -6.24
CA THR A 31 -4.53 8.49 -6.84
C THR A 31 -4.94 9.96 -6.85
N VAL A 32 -5.99 10.27 -7.58
CA VAL A 32 -6.68 11.56 -7.52
C VAL A 32 -7.97 11.38 -6.72
N GLY A 33 -8.21 12.23 -5.73
CA GLY A 33 -9.42 12.23 -4.92
C GLY A 33 -10.60 12.85 -5.66
N ALA A 34 -11.80 12.68 -5.11
CA ALA A 34 -13.02 13.30 -5.66
C ALA A 34 -12.98 14.83 -5.63
N ASP A 35 -12.13 15.40 -4.75
CA ASP A 35 -11.83 16.83 -4.64
C ASP A 35 -10.85 17.33 -5.71
N GLY A 36 -10.32 16.44 -6.56
CA GLY A 36 -9.30 16.75 -7.57
C GLY A 36 -7.86 16.82 -7.02
N SER A 37 -7.67 16.64 -5.70
CA SER A 37 -6.35 16.62 -5.09
C SER A 37 -5.62 15.31 -5.40
N ILE A 38 -4.29 15.35 -5.41
CA ILE A 38 -3.43 14.19 -5.58
C ILE A 38 -3.09 13.63 -4.20
N TYR A 39 -3.37 12.34 -4.01
CA TYR A 39 -3.07 11.62 -2.78
C TYR A 39 -1.94 10.62 -3.01
N LEU A 40 -0.97 10.61 -2.10
CA LEU A 40 0.07 9.60 -2.00
C LEU A 40 -0.15 8.77 -0.74
N LEU A 41 -0.36 7.48 -0.91
CA LEU A 41 -0.23 6.52 0.18
C LEU A 41 1.19 6.00 0.18
N TYR A 42 1.99 6.26 1.21
CA TYR A 42 3.42 5.99 1.20
C TYR A 42 3.84 5.02 2.30
N ARG A 43 4.79 4.14 2.00
CA ARG A 43 5.44 3.30 3.01
C ARG A 43 6.34 4.17 3.88
N ALA A 44 6.17 4.06 5.19
CA ALA A 44 6.94 4.75 6.19
C ALA A 44 7.62 3.74 7.13
N VAL A 45 8.85 4.03 7.54
CA VAL A 45 9.62 3.20 8.48
C VAL A 45 10.23 4.12 9.54
N PRO A 46 10.12 3.78 10.84
CA PRO A 46 10.77 4.56 11.90
C PRO A 46 12.29 4.42 11.83
N GLN A 47 13.02 5.37 12.42
CA GLN A 47 14.45 5.18 12.70
C GLN A 47 14.68 4.02 13.67
N GLY A 48 15.89 3.44 13.63
CA GLY A 48 16.32 2.38 14.53
C GLY A 48 16.42 0.99 13.89
N TYR A 49 16.01 0.85 12.63
CA TYR A 49 16.33 -0.36 11.87
C TYR A 49 17.82 -0.43 11.54
N THR A 50 18.39 -1.63 11.58
CA THR A 50 19.81 -1.89 11.30
C THR A 50 19.93 -2.83 10.13
N LYS A 51 20.87 -2.57 9.22
CA LYS A 51 21.16 -3.50 8.13
C LYS A 51 21.90 -4.71 8.69
N LYS A 52 21.44 -5.91 8.34
CA LYS A 52 22.13 -7.15 8.73
C LYS A 52 23.52 -7.21 8.10
N PRO A 53 24.57 -7.67 8.83
CA PRO A 53 25.94 -7.71 8.31
C PRO A 53 26.12 -8.52 7.03
N ASP A 54 25.31 -9.58 6.86
CA ASP A 54 25.31 -10.46 5.68
C ASP A 54 24.58 -9.86 4.46
N GLY A 55 23.98 -8.68 4.61
CA GLY A 55 23.22 -8.01 3.56
C GLY A 55 21.85 -8.64 3.25
N SER A 56 21.41 -9.62 4.03
CA SER A 56 20.14 -10.34 3.81
C SER A 56 18.90 -9.48 4.05
N GLY A 57 19.02 -8.36 4.76
CA GLY A 57 17.91 -7.46 5.04
C GLY A 57 18.18 -6.53 6.20
N TYR A 58 17.13 -6.26 6.99
CA TYR A 58 17.18 -5.36 8.13
C TYR A 58 16.59 -6.01 9.39
N GLU A 59 16.98 -5.53 10.55
CA GLU A 59 16.35 -5.80 11.85
C GLU A 59 15.59 -4.57 12.33
N ASN A 60 14.60 -4.76 13.21
CA ASN A 60 13.72 -3.69 13.73
C ASN A 60 13.07 -2.85 12.62
N TYR A 61 12.74 -3.51 11.51
CA TYR A 61 12.19 -2.90 10.32
C TYR A 61 10.69 -3.21 10.27
N VAL A 62 9.89 -2.29 10.80
CA VAL A 62 8.42 -2.40 10.82
C VAL A 62 7.85 -1.17 10.12
N SER A 63 7.16 -1.39 9.01
CA SER A 63 6.59 -0.32 8.22
C SER A 63 5.11 -0.07 8.51
N SER A 64 4.68 1.14 8.24
CA SER A 64 3.27 1.56 8.20
C SER A 64 2.99 2.32 6.91
N ILE A 65 1.73 2.61 6.62
CA ILE A 65 1.35 3.39 5.45
C ILE A 65 0.84 4.75 5.92
N GLY A 66 1.45 5.82 5.42
CA GLY A 66 1.01 7.19 5.59
C GLY A 66 0.19 7.69 4.41
N CYS A 67 -0.49 8.83 4.58
CA CYS A 67 -1.21 9.52 3.51
C CYS A 67 -0.75 10.98 3.42
N ALA A 68 -0.48 11.46 2.21
CA ALA A 68 -0.15 12.84 1.93
C ALA A 68 -0.97 13.37 0.75
N VAL A 69 -1.39 14.63 0.84
CA VAL A 69 -2.26 15.30 -0.16
C VAL A 69 -1.54 16.49 -0.78
N SER A 70 -1.78 16.73 -2.07
CA SER A 70 -1.22 17.85 -2.83
C SER A 70 -2.20 18.34 -3.88
N GLU A 71 -2.28 19.64 -4.07
CA GLU A 71 -3.05 20.25 -5.17
C GLU A 71 -2.26 20.29 -6.50
N ASP A 72 -0.92 20.23 -6.43
CA ASP A 72 -0.03 20.42 -7.60
C ASP A 72 0.85 19.21 -7.93
N GLY A 73 0.77 18.15 -7.12
CA GLY A 73 1.53 16.91 -7.26
C GLY A 73 3.01 17.05 -6.92
N ARG A 74 3.43 18.15 -6.30
CA ARG A 74 4.84 18.48 -6.00
C ARG A 74 5.05 18.85 -4.54
N HIS A 75 4.10 19.56 -3.93
CA HIS A 75 4.13 19.99 -2.53
C HIS A 75 3.05 19.25 -1.76
N PHE A 76 3.47 18.40 -0.83
CA PHE A 76 2.57 17.49 -0.11
C PHE A 76 2.44 17.87 1.37
N THR A 77 1.19 17.91 1.84
CA THR A 77 0.84 17.97 3.26
C THR A 77 0.47 16.57 3.74
N ARG A 78 1.07 16.12 4.83
CA ARG A 78 0.86 14.77 5.38
C ARG A 78 -0.23 14.76 6.43
N LEU A 79 -1.01 13.69 6.48
CA LEU A 79 -1.80 13.36 7.66
C LEU A 79 -0.87 13.14 8.87
N ALA A 80 -1.40 13.33 10.07
CA ALA A 80 -0.60 13.32 11.30
C ALA A 80 -0.16 11.91 11.73
N HIS A 81 -1.01 10.92 11.49
CA HIS A 81 -0.84 9.53 11.88
C HIS A 81 -0.80 8.63 10.64
N PRO A 82 -0.24 7.41 10.75
CA PRO A 82 -0.38 6.43 9.69
C PRO A 82 -1.86 6.12 9.45
N VAL A 83 -2.19 5.79 8.20
CA VAL A 83 -3.55 5.40 7.77
C VAL A 83 -3.75 3.89 7.76
N ILE A 84 -2.65 3.11 7.67
CA ILE A 84 -2.65 1.66 7.89
C ILE A 84 -1.45 1.34 8.79
N GLU A 85 -1.74 0.81 9.96
CA GLU A 85 -0.77 0.42 10.99
C GLU A 85 -0.76 -1.10 11.19
N PRO A 86 0.41 -1.69 11.49
CA PRO A 86 0.58 -3.14 11.67
C PRO A 86 0.01 -3.59 13.03
N LEU A 87 -1.31 -3.56 13.16
CA LEU A 87 -2.01 -3.87 14.42
C LEU A 87 -2.56 -5.30 14.46
N GLU A 88 -2.70 -5.96 13.30
CA GLU A 88 -3.15 -7.36 13.24
C GLU A 88 -1.99 -8.37 13.16
N GLU A 89 -2.26 -9.61 13.57
CA GLU A 89 -1.30 -10.73 13.51
C GLU A 89 -0.71 -10.95 12.11
N TYR A 90 -1.53 -10.82 11.06
CA TYR A 90 -1.13 -11.07 9.67
C TYR A 90 -0.20 -9.99 9.09
N GLU A 91 -0.09 -8.83 9.74
CA GLU A 91 0.71 -7.68 9.30
C GLU A 91 1.66 -7.18 10.39
N ARG A 92 1.85 -7.93 11.48
CA ARG A 92 2.56 -7.49 12.68
C ARG A 92 4.02 -7.07 12.46
N PHE A 93 4.62 -7.39 11.31
CA PHE A 93 5.97 -6.96 10.94
C PHE A 93 6.00 -5.84 9.89
N GLY A 94 4.86 -5.38 9.41
CA GLY A 94 4.77 -4.20 8.55
C GLY A 94 3.65 -4.26 7.54
N CYS A 95 3.15 -3.07 7.20
CA CYS A 95 2.30 -2.81 6.05
C CYS A 95 3.15 -2.13 4.98
N GLU A 96 3.28 -2.73 3.81
CA GLU A 96 4.25 -2.32 2.80
C GLU A 96 3.62 -2.01 1.44
N ASP A 97 4.23 -1.06 0.75
CA ASP A 97 4.09 -0.85 -0.69
C ASP A 97 2.62 -0.79 -1.15
N PRO A 98 1.84 0.19 -0.66
CA PRO A 98 0.44 0.33 -1.04
C PRO A 98 0.29 0.57 -2.55
N ARG A 99 -0.79 0.05 -3.13
CA ARG A 99 -1.32 0.46 -4.43
C ARG A 99 -2.76 0.87 -4.19
N VAL A 100 -3.19 1.97 -4.79
CA VAL A 100 -4.53 2.52 -4.62
C VAL A 100 -5.22 2.55 -5.98
N THR A 101 -6.41 1.98 -6.04
CA THR A 101 -7.25 1.93 -7.24
C THR A 101 -8.59 2.57 -6.91
N ARG A 102 -8.96 3.64 -7.62
CA ARG A 102 -10.33 4.16 -7.62
C ARG A 102 -11.18 3.21 -8.47
N LEU A 103 -12.21 2.63 -7.89
CA LEU A 103 -13.17 1.75 -8.57
C LEU A 103 -14.58 2.30 -8.37
N GLU A 104 -15.40 2.21 -9.42
CA GLU A 104 -16.79 2.61 -9.40
C GLU A 104 -17.67 1.39 -9.65
N ILE A 105 -18.57 1.08 -8.72
CA ILE A 105 -19.50 -0.06 -8.79
C ILE A 105 -20.89 0.48 -8.46
N ASP A 106 -21.85 0.26 -9.34
CA ASP A 106 -23.25 0.70 -9.17
C ASP A 106 -23.42 2.20 -8.87
N GLY A 107 -22.50 3.03 -9.38
CA GLY A 107 -22.50 4.49 -9.18
C GLY A 107 -21.81 4.95 -7.89
N GLU A 108 -21.36 4.02 -7.05
CA GLU A 108 -20.62 4.32 -5.83
C GLU A 108 -19.11 4.21 -6.07
N VAL A 109 -18.36 5.17 -5.54
CA VAL A 109 -16.90 5.26 -5.72
C VAL A 109 -16.21 4.78 -4.46
N LEU A 110 -15.30 3.80 -4.62
CA LEU A 110 -14.47 3.28 -3.56
C LEU A 110 -13.00 3.31 -3.98
N TYR A 111 -12.12 3.74 -3.09
CA TYR A 111 -10.68 3.57 -3.27
C TYR A 111 -10.27 2.28 -2.56
N LEU A 112 -9.78 1.32 -3.33
CA LEU A 112 -9.26 0.04 -2.84
C LEU A 112 -7.74 0.14 -2.72
N ILE A 113 -7.21 -0.26 -1.56
CA ILE A 113 -5.79 -0.22 -1.24
C ILE A 113 -5.30 -1.65 -1.05
N THR A 114 -4.60 -2.19 -2.04
CA THR A 114 -3.83 -3.42 -1.85
C THR A 114 -2.48 -3.08 -1.23
N TYR A 115 -2.04 -3.88 -0.27
CA TYR A 115 -0.74 -3.71 0.36
C TYR A 115 -0.14 -5.06 0.75
N THR A 116 1.18 -5.10 0.90
CA THR A 116 1.86 -6.29 1.40
C THR A 116 1.84 -6.27 2.92
N ALA A 117 1.12 -7.20 3.51
CA ALA A 117 1.12 -7.46 4.95
C ALA A 117 2.22 -8.46 5.29
N LEU A 118 3.05 -8.15 6.30
CA LEU A 118 4.12 -9.02 6.75
C LEU A 118 3.74 -9.76 8.04
N SER A 119 3.52 -11.07 7.94
CA SER A 119 3.31 -11.98 9.07
C SER A 119 4.61 -12.61 9.59
N ALA A 120 5.73 -12.36 8.93
CA ALA A 120 7.08 -12.70 9.39
C ALA A 120 8.01 -11.49 9.21
N PRO A 121 9.17 -11.42 9.89
CA PRO A 121 10.09 -10.30 9.76
C PRO A 121 10.42 -10.01 8.30
N ALA A 122 10.53 -8.72 7.96
CA ALA A 122 10.94 -8.29 6.63
C ALA A 122 12.23 -9.03 6.21
N PHE A 123 12.31 -9.41 4.94
CA PHE A 123 13.43 -10.14 4.36
C PHE A 123 13.67 -11.57 4.92
N SER A 124 12.71 -12.16 5.64
CA SER A 124 12.79 -13.57 6.06
C SER A 124 12.57 -14.58 4.92
N GLY A 125 12.10 -14.11 3.77
CA GLY A 125 11.74 -14.98 2.62
C GLY A 125 10.37 -15.64 2.75
N ALA A 126 9.62 -15.34 3.81
CA ALA A 126 8.27 -15.83 4.04
C ALA A 126 7.40 -14.74 4.68
N GLY A 127 6.10 -15.01 4.80
CA GLY A 127 5.14 -14.20 5.54
C GLY A 127 4.61 -12.98 4.79
N ASN A 128 4.90 -12.82 3.51
CA ASN A 128 4.28 -11.83 2.65
C ASN A 128 2.86 -12.28 2.29
N ARG A 129 1.88 -11.42 2.56
CA ARG A 129 0.48 -11.62 2.21
C ARG A 129 -0.06 -10.39 1.48
N VAL A 130 -1.00 -10.60 0.58
CA VAL A 130 -1.77 -9.51 -0.04
C VAL A 130 -2.96 -9.20 0.88
N ALA A 131 -2.95 -8.01 1.47
CA ALA A 131 -4.04 -7.49 2.27
C ALA A 131 -4.74 -6.34 1.56
N LEU A 132 -5.98 -6.08 1.97
CA LEU A 132 -6.84 -5.06 1.40
C LEU A 132 -7.30 -4.09 2.49
N ALA A 133 -7.35 -2.81 2.14
CA ALA A 133 -8.08 -1.78 2.85
C ALA A 133 -8.93 -0.96 1.86
N SER A 134 -9.89 -0.19 2.35
CA SER A 134 -10.67 0.73 1.52
C SER A 134 -10.87 2.08 2.20
N THR A 135 -11.23 3.07 1.39
CA THR A 135 -11.66 4.40 1.83
C THR A 135 -12.56 5.02 0.77
N GLU A 136 -13.50 5.86 1.20
CA GLU A 136 -14.36 6.66 0.31
C GLU A 136 -13.82 8.09 0.15
N ASP A 137 -13.08 8.58 1.16
CA ASP A 137 -12.70 9.99 1.30
C ASP A 137 -11.18 10.23 1.34
N LEU A 138 -10.37 9.17 1.28
CA LEU A 138 -8.89 9.19 1.42
C LEU A 138 -8.41 9.78 2.76
N ARG A 139 -9.26 9.77 3.78
CA ARG A 139 -9.00 10.24 5.15
C ARG A 139 -9.30 9.18 6.19
N THR A 140 -10.39 8.43 6.00
CA THR A 140 -10.85 7.35 6.87
C THR A 140 -10.65 6.02 6.16
N PHE A 141 -9.87 5.13 6.76
CA PHE A 141 -9.45 3.87 6.12
C PHE A 141 -9.95 2.67 6.92
N HIS A 142 -10.42 1.64 6.22
CA HIS A 142 -10.95 0.41 6.78
C HIS A 142 -10.14 -0.78 6.27
N LYS A 143 -9.53 -1.57 7.17
CA LYS A 143 -8.82 -2.80 6.80
C LYS A 143 -9.84 -3.94 6.62
N HIS A 144 -9.62 -4.75 5.59
CA HIS A 144 -10.44 -5.91 5.22
C HIS A 144 -9.73 -7.25 5.43
N GLY A 145 -8.45 -7.23 5.81
CA GLY A 145 -7.67 -8.44 6.04
C GLY A 145 -6.96 -8.95 4.78
N VAL A 146 -6.56 -10.22 4.82
CA VAL A 146 -5.82 -10.89 3.74
C VAL A 146 -6.81 -11.42 2.70
N VAL A 147 -6.62 -11.05 1.43
CA VAL A 147 -7.55 -11.38 0.33
C VAL A 147 -7.08 -12.55 -0.54
N ILE A 148 -5.87 -13.05 -0.29
CA ILE A 148 -5.33 -14.29 -0.88
C ILE A 148 -4.58 -15.06 0.25
N PRO A 149 -5.30 -15.73 1.16
CA PRO A 149 -4.73 -16.23 2.42
C PRO A 149 -3.70 -17.37 2.24
N ASP A 150 -3.91 -18.22 1.25
CA ASP A 150 -3.17 -19.49 1.08
C ASP A 150 -1.82 -19.34 0.38
N LEU A 151 -1.45 -18.13 -0.05
CA LEU A 151 -0.28 -17.90 -0.90
C LEU A 151 0.69 -16.89 -0.30
N GLU A 152 1.97 -17.19 -0.48
CA GLU A 152 3.04 -16.21 -0.31
C GLU A 152 3.03 -15.27 -1.52
N ASP A 153 2.62 -14.02 -1.30
CA ASP A 153 2.25 -13.14 -2.39
C ASP A 153 2.47 -11.67 -2.04
N LYS A 154 2.63 -10.84 -3.06
CA LYS A 154 2.83 -9.39 -2.98
C LYS A 154 2.62 -8.74 -4.36
N ASP A 155 2.88 -7.44 -4.45
CA ASP A 155 2.81 -6.67 -5.69
C ASP A 155 1.40 -6.62 -6.32
N ALA A 156 0.36 -6.82 -5.51
CA ALA A 156 -1.00 -6.85 -6.00
C ALA A 156 -1.53 -5.45 -6.37
N VAL A 157 -2.32 -5.37 -7.45
CA VAL A 157 -3.02 -4.15 -7.89
C VAL A 157 -4.33 -4.52 -8.57
N ILE A 158 -5.39 -3.83 -8.20
CA ILE A 158 -6.74 -4.02 -8.76
C ILE A 158 -6.89 -3.16 -10.01
N PHE A 159 -7.55 -3.70 -11.04
CA PHE A 159 -7.89 -2.95 -12.24
C PHE A 159 -8.89 -1.83 -11.94
N PRO A 160 -8.80 -0.66 -12.61
CA PRO A 160 -9.66 0.50 -12.31
C PRO A 160 -11.10 0.38 -12.82
N GLU A 161 -11.45 -0.77 -13.40
CA GLU A 161 -12.77 -1.08 -13.95
C GLU A 161 -13.03 -2.59 -13.86
N LEU A 162 -14.30 -2.97 -13.96
CA LEU A 162 -14.69 -4.36 -14.04
C LEU A 162 -14.29 -4.94 -15.41
N VAL A 163 -13.61 -6.08 -15.40
CA VAL A 163 -13.21 -6.81 -16.60
C VAL A 163 -14.20 -7.95 -16.83
N GLY A 164 -15.07 -7.80 -17.82
CA GLY A 164 -16.14 -8.78 -18.07
C GLY A 164 -17.10 -8.94 -16.89
N GLY A 165 -17.40 -7.84 -16.20
CA GLY A 165 -18.30 -7.79 -15.04
C GLY A 165 -17.68 -8.25 -13.72
N ARG A 166 -16.36 -8.49 -13.67
CA ARG A 166 -15.66 -9.01 -12.49
C ARG A 166 -14.53 -8.08 -12.06
N ILE A 167 -14.21 -8.08 -10.78
CA ILE A 167 -13.04 -7.37 -10.26
C ILE A 167 -11.81 -8.18 -10.66
N ALA A 168 -10.91 -7.57 -11.44
CA ALA A 168 -9.64 -8.20 -11.80
C ALA A 168 -8.51 -7.64 -10.93
N MET A 169 -7.61 -8.51 -10.47
CA MET A 169 -6.44 -8.13 -9.70
C MET A 169 -5.19 -8.79 -10.29
N LEU A 170 -4.18 -7.98 -10.62
CA LEU A 170 -2.83 -8.50 -10.83
C LEU A 170 -2.21 -8.77 -9.46
N HIS A 171 -1.43 -9.84 -9.37
CA HIS A 171 -0.66 -10.23 -8.19
C HIS A 171 0.57 -11.03 -8.62
N ARG A 172 1.45 -11.37 -7.67
CA ARG A 172 2.73 -11.98 -8.00
C ARG A 172 3.10 -13.05 -6.98
N VAL A 173 2.55 -14.25 -7.22
CA VAL A 173 3.11 -15.49 -6.69
C VAL A 173 4.43 -15.75 -7.40
N ALA A 174 5.52 -15.68 -6.66
CA ALA A 174 6.85 -15.77 -7.24
C ALA A 174 7.02 -17.06 -8.09
N PRO A 175 7.60 -16.98 -9.30
CA PRO A 175 8.29 -15.82 -9.87
C PRO A 175 7.45 -14.93 -10.80
N ASN A 176 6.20 -15.29 -11.09
CA ASN A 176 5.44 -14.73 -12.24
C ASN A 176 4.35 -13.77 -11.81
N ILE A 177 4.02 -12.82 -12.68
CA ILE A 177 2.79 -12.02 -12.54
C ILE A 177 1.61 -12.88 -13.01
N GLN A 178 0.53 -12.82 -12.25
CA GLN A 178 -0.70 -13.55 -12.49
C GLN A 178 -1.90 -12.60 -12.41
N ILE A 179 -3.06 -13.08 -12.84
CA ILE A 179 -4.33 -12.37 -12.74
C ILE A 179 -5.36 -13.28 -12.08
N VAL A 180 -6.09 -12.74 -11.11
CA VAL A 180 -7.21 -13.40 -10.43
C VAL A 180 -8.45 -12.52 -10.60
N TYR A 181 -9.62 -13.16 -10.62
CA TYR A 181 -10.92 -12.50 -10.80
C TYR A 181 -11.83 -12.82 -9.62
N PHE A 182 -12.58 -11.81 -9.19
CA PHE A 182 -13.60 -11.91 -8.15
C PHE A 182 -14.94 -11.44 -8.72
N ASP A 183 -16.00 -12.18 -8.41
CA ASP A 183 -17.37 -11.93 -8.87
C ASP A 183 -18.01 -10.73 -8.15
N SER A 184 -17.52 -10.37 -6.96
CA SER A 184 -18.02 -9.24 -6.19
C SER A 184 -16.96 -8.69 -5.22
N LEU A 185 -17.22 -7.50 -4.67
CA LEU A 185 -16.42 -6.93 -3.59
C LEU A 185 -16.46 -7.80 -2.33
N GLU A 186 -17.62 -8.43 -2.06
CA GLU A 186 -17.78 -9.36 -0.93
C GLU A 186 -16.85 -10.56 -1.07
N GLN A 187 -16.77 -11.18 -2.25
CA GLN A 187 -15.85 -12.31 -2.48
C GLN A 187 -14.38 -11.89 -2.39
N LEU A 188 -14.05 -10.66 -2.81
CA LEU A 188 -12.70 -10.12 -2.66
C LEU A 188 -12.34 -9.93 -1.18
N ILE A 189 -13.26 -9.40 -0.37
CA ILE A 189 -13.04 -9.13 1.06
C ILE A 189 -13.05 -10.42 1.89
N ASN A 190 -13.95 -11.35 1.55
CA ASN A 190 -14.15 -12.62 2.22
C ASN A 190 -13.88 -13.77 1.22
N PRO A 191 -12.62 -14.05 0.88
CA PRO A 191 -12.29 -15.17 0.01
C PRO A 191 -12.62 -16.50 0.71
N ASP A 192 -13.22 -17.42 -0.05
CA ASP A 192 -13.54 -18.79 0.39
C ASP A 192 -12.31 -19.62 0.78
#